data_AF-A0A2S2NY84-F1
#
_entry.id   AF-A0A2S2NY84-F1
#
_cell.length_a   1.000
_cell.length_b   1.000
_cell.length_c   1.000
_cell.angle_alpha   90.00
_cell.angle_beta   90.00
_cell.angle_gamma   90.00
#
_symmetry.space_group_name_H-M   'P 1'
#
loop_
_entity.id
_entity.type
_entity.pdbx_description
1 polymer ?
#
loop_
_entity_poly.entity_id
_entity_poly.type
_entity_poly.pdbx_seq_one_letter_code
_entity_poly.pdbx_strand_id
1 'polypeptide(L)'
;MSLAIKHQLQLNDMFLKGTLNNDIEYGPSNSLICDSDVKNIKKFLEIDSFDSLFCCSWISVKGTKYQHKMVLTLDIDENSLPKFGIIDAIYLCNNRVIVFQCCLLSTIIFYEHYFSYEVKHKNKIKFVYHHMLYSH
;
A
#
# COMPACT_ATOMS: atom_id res chain seq x y z
N MET A 1 -31.91 -6.21 -29.72
CA MET A 1 -31.54 -6.42 -28.30
C MET A 1 -31.38 -5.06 -27.64
N SER A 2 -32.09 -4.79 -26.54
CA SER A 2 -32.04 -3.46 -25.90
C SER A 2 -30.71 -3.25 -25.18
N LEU A 3 -30.28 -2.00 -25.06
CA LEU A 3 -29.05 -1.60 -24.38
C LEU A 3 -29.01 -2.13 -22.93
N ALA A 4 -30.18 -2.24 -22.28
CA ALA A 4 -30.32 -2.79 -20.94
C ALA A 4 -29.93 -4.27 -20.84
N ILE A 5 -30.30 -5.10 -21.82
CA ILE A 5 -29.96 -6.53 -21.84
C ILE A 5 -28.44 -6.71 -22.01
N LYS A 6 -27.81 -5.87 -22.85
CA LYS A 6 -26.35 -5.86 -23.01
C LYS A 6 -25.65 -5.49 -21.69
N HIS A 7 -26.16 -4.49 -20.99
CA HIS A 7 -25.61 -4.04 -19.71
C HIS A 7 -25.76 -5.10 -18.61
N GLN A 8 -26.92 -5.77 -18.54
CA GLN A 8 -27.18 -6.87 -17.61
C GLN A 8 -26.24 -8.07 -17.86
N LEU A 9 -25.97 -8.39 -19.13
CA LEU A 9 -25.02 -9.45 -19.49
C LEU A 9 -23.59 -9.09 -19.11
N GLN A 10 -23.17 -7.83 -19.28
CA GLN A 10 -21.85 -7.36 -18.82
C GLN A 10 -21.71 -7.44 -17.30
N LEU A 11 -22.74 -7.05 -16.55
CA LEU A 11 -22.74 -7.14 -15.09
C LEU A 11 -22.73 -8.60 -14.60
N ASN A 12 -23.50 -9.49 -15.24
CA ASN A 12 -23.47 -10.91 -14.93
C ASN A 12 -22.13 -11.55 -15.28
N ASP A 13 -21.51 -11.17 -16.39
CA ASP A 13 -20.18 -11.65 -16.78
C ASP A 13 -19.11 -11.17 -15.78
N MET A 14 -19.19 -9.92 -15.30
CA MET A 14 -18.34 -9.40 -14.22
C MET A 14 -18.58 -10.10 -12.86
N PHE A 15 -19.83 -10.43 -12.55
CA PHE A 15 -20.19 -11.17 -11.35
C PHE A 15 -19.66 -12.62 -11.40
N LEU A 16 -19.87 -13.31 -12.51
CA LEU A 16 -19.43 -14.70 -12.74
C LEU A 16 -17.91 -14.83 -12.85
N LYS A 17 -17.22 -13.83 -13.41
CA LYS A 17 -15.75 -13.77 -13.46
C LYS A 17 -15.10 -13.42 -12.13
N GLY A 18 -15.90 -13.14 -11.08
CA GLY A 18 -15.37 -12.76 -9.77
C GLY A 18 -14.66 -11.40 -9.76
N THR A 19 -14.80 -10.59 -10.81
CA THR A 19 -14.17 -9.26 -10.92
C THR A 19 -14.79 -8.22 -10.00
N LEU A 20 -15.92 -8.52 -9.36
CA LEU A 20 -16.44 -7.73 -8.22
C LEU A 20 -15.59 -7.88 -6.95
N ASN A 21 -14.68 -8.84 -6.93
CA ASN A 21 -13.73 -9.05 -5.82
C ASN A 21 -12.34 -8.47 -6.15
N ASN A 22 -12.30 -7.39 -6.92
CA ASN A 22 -11.11 -6.54 -6.96
C ASN A 22 -11.09 -5.71 -5.67
N ASP A 23 -10.73 -6.35 -4.55
CA ASP A 23 -10.44 -5.67 -3.28
C ASP A 23 -9.33 -4.62 -3.43
N ILE A 24 -8.65 -4.57 -4.58
CA ILE A 24 -7.52 -3.71 -4.88
C ILE A 24 -7.89 -2.80 -6.06
N GLU A 25 -8.06 -1.51 -5.79
CA GLU A 25 -8.12 -0.46 -6.80
C GLU A 25 -6.82 0.35 -6.75
N TYR A 26 -6.32 0.84 -7.87
CA TYR A 26 -5.09 1.64 -7.85
C TYR A 26 -5.15 2.82 -8.81
N GLY A 27 -4.45 3.87 -8.43
CA GLY A 27 -4.29 5.08 -9.21
C GLY A 27 -3.34 4.90 -10.39
N PRO A 28 -3.21 5.93 -11.23
CA PRO A 28 -2.31 5.88 -12.37
C PRO A 28 -0.87 5.59 -11.92
N SER A 29 -0.20 4.78 -12.75
CA SER A 29 1.22 4.47 -12.65
C SER A 29 1.99 5.69 -13.16
N ASN A 30 2.49 6.50 -12.24
CA ASN A 30 3.10 7.80 -12.58
C ASN A 30 4.63 7.78 -12.52
N SER A 31 5.26 6.73 -11.96
CA SER A 31 6.71 6.74 -11.73
C SER A 31 7.41 5.61 -12.47
N LEU A 32 8.46 5.98 -13.20
CA LEU A 32 9.49 5.04 -13.66
C LEU A 32 10.07 4.33 -12.43
N ILE A 33 9.94 3.01 -12.38
CA ILE A 33 10.55 2.22 -11.32
C ILE A 33 12.03 2.15 -11.63
N CYS A 34 12.88 2.65 -10.72
CA CYS A 34 14.33 2.54 -10.88
C CYS A 34 14.77 1.08 -10.70
N ASP A 35 15.76 0.62 -11.48
CA ASP A 35 16.31 -0.74 -11.37
C ASP A 35 16.84 -1.06 -9.96
N SER A 36 17.30 -0.05 -9.22
CA SER A 36 17.70 -0.18 -7.81
C SER A 36 16.54 -0.58 -6.92
N ASP A 37 15.36 -0.02 -7.14
CA ASP A 37 14.17 -0.27 -6.34
C ASP A 37 13.63 -1.67 -6.64
N VAL A 38 13.63 -2.07 -7.92
CA VAL A 38 13.31 -3.45 -8.31
C VAL A 38 14.22 -4.45 -7.58
N LYS A 39 15.54 -4.21 -7.55
CA LYS A 39 16.48 -5.10 -6.84
C LYS A 39 16.21 -5.16 -5.34
N ASN A 40 15.92 -4.02 -4.71
CA ASN A 40 15.60 -3.95 -3.29
C ASN A 40 14.29 -4.69 -2.97
N ILE A 41 13.27 -4.52 -3.80
CA ILE A 41 11.97 -5.17 -3.67
C ILE A 41 12.09 -6.68 -3.90
N LYS A 42 12.88 -7.13 -4.90
CA LYS A 42 13.20 -8.56 -5.10
C LYS A 42 13.86 -9.17 -3.87
N LYS A 43 14.85 -8.48 -3.32
CA LYS A 43 15.55 -8.93 -2.11
C LYS A 43 14.62 -8.99 -0.88
N PHE A 44 13.67 -8.06 -0.78
CA PHE A 44 12.68 -8.04 0.30
C PHE A 44 11.60 -9.13 0.16
N LEU A 45 11.18 -9.42 -1.08
CA LEU A 45 10.19 -10.45 -1.38
C LEU A 45 10.80 -11.87 -1.45
N GLU A 46 12.12 -11.98 -1.55
CA GLU A 46 12.85 -13.25 -1.79
C GLU A 46 12.40 -13.93 -3.10
N ILE A 47 12.17 -13.14 -4.16
CA ILE A 47 11.71 -13.64 -5.47
C ILE A 47 12.71 -13.29 -6.58
N ASP A 48 12.94 -14.23 -7.50
CA ASP A 48 13.86 -14.08 -8.63
C ASP A 48 13.30 -13.17 -9.75
N SER A 49 12.00 -13.24 -10.04
CA SER A 49 11.33 -12.47 -11.09
C SER A 49 9.92 -11.99 -10.72
N PHE A 50 9.51 -10.86 -11.31
CA PHE A 50 8.13 -10.38 -11.27
C PHE A 50 7.49 -10.62 -12.63
N ASP A 51 6.26 -11.13 -12.63
CA ASP A 51 5.44 -11.19 -13.85
C ASP A 51 4.91 -9.81 -14.20
N SER A 52 4.60 -9.02 -13.18
CA SER A 52 4.24 -7.61 -13.31
C SER A 52 4.62 -6.82 -12.06
N LEU A 53 5.15 -5.62 -12.26
CA LEU A 53 5.50 -4.70 -11.18
C LEU A 53 5.09 -3.29 -11.59
N PHE A 54 4.25 -2.66 -10.78
CA PHE A 54 3.78 -1.30 -11.01
C PHE A 54 4.00 -0.45 -9.76
N CYS A 55 4.40 0.81 -9.97
CA CYS A 55 4.38 1.80 -8.91
C CYS A 55 3.18 2.72 -9.10
N CYS A 56 2.34 2.83 -8.08
CA CYS A 56 1.06 3.53 -8.16
C CYS A 56 1.09 4.79 -7.29
N SER A 57 0.40 5.85 -7.74
CA SER A 57 0.24 7.08 -6.96
C SER A 57 -0.61 6.88 -5.68
N TRP A 58 -1.59 6.00 -5.76
CA TRP A 58 -2.43 5.56 -4.64
C TRP A 58 -2.91 4.12 -4.88
N ILE A 59 -3.27 3.42 -3.80
CA ILE A 59 -3.88 2.09 -3.84
C ILE A 59 -4.98 2.01 -2.78
N SER A 60 -6.14 1.47 -3.13
CA SER A 60 -7.25 1.19 -2.23
C SER A 60 -7.32 -0.31 -2.01
N VAL A 61 -7.26 -0.75 -0.76
CA VAL A 61 -7.36 -2.16 -0.40
C VAL A 61 -8.52 -2.33 0.57
N LYS A 62 -9.52 -3.13 0.19
CA LYS A 62 -10.74 -3.37 0.99
C LYS A 62 -11.43 -2.07 1.45
N GLY A 63 -11.43 -1.05 0.59
CA GLY A 63 -11.99 0.27 0.89
C GLY A 63 -11.05 1.25 1.59
N THR A 64 -9.89 0.81 2.07
CA THR A 64 -8.87 1.70 2.68
C THR A 64 -7.92 2.22 1.62
N LYS A 65 -7.94 3.54 1.40
CA LYS A 65 -7.07 4.21 0.44
C LYS A 65 -5.74 4.65 1.06
N TYR A 66 -4.65 4.22 0.45
CA TYR A 66 -3.28 4.58 0.76
C TYR A 66 -2.70 5.44 -0.37
N GLN A 67 -1.94 6.48 -0.01
CA GLN A 67 -1.33 7.40 -0.98
C GLN A 67 0.03 7.89 -0.51
N HIS A 68 0.81 8.44 -1.45
CA HIS A 68 2.09 9.08 -1.16
C HIS A 68 1.97 10.14 -0.03
N LYS A 69 2.98 10.21 0.84
CA LYS A 69 3.04 11.04 2.06
C LYS A 69 2.06 10.71 3.18
N MET A 70 1.28 9.63 3.07
CA MET A 70 0.45 9.17 4.17
C MET A 70 1.31 8.57 5.29
N VAL A 71 0.95 8.83 6.54
CA VAL A 71 1.60 8.23 7.72
C VAL A 71 0.94 6.88 8.02
N LEU A 72 1.75 5.85 8.15
CA LEU A 72 1.36 4.52 8.56
C LEU A 72 1.88 4.24 9.97
N THR A 73 1.05 3.62 10.79
CA THR A 73 1.49 3.02 12.05
C THR A 73 2.06 1.64 11.74
N LEU A 74 3.38 1.50 11.93
CA LEU A 74 4.11 0.28 11.59
C LEU A 74 4.19 -0.72 12.74
N ASP A 75 4.14 -0.21 13.97
CA ASP A 75 4.29 -1.02 15.17
C ASP A 75 3.68 -0.26 16.35
N ILE A 76 2.94 -0.97 17.19
CA ILE A 76 2.37 -0.47 18.44
C ILE A 76 2.73 -1.55 19.47
N ASP A 77 3.83 -1.33 20.17
CA ASP A 77 4.27 -2.21 21.24
C ASP A 77 3.82 -1.59 22.57
N GLU A 78 3.14 -2.36 23.42
CA GLU A 78 2.51 -1.88 24.65
C GLU A 78 3.50 -1.20 25.61
N ASN A 79 4.79 -1.57 25.51
CA ASN A 79 5.84 -1.06 26.37
C ASN A 79 6.65 0.09 25.74
N SER A 80 6.35 0.49 24.51
CA SER A 80 7.13 1.52 23.81
C SER A 80 6.29 2.50 22.99
N LEU A 81 6.89 3.61 22.60
CA LEU A 81 6.22 4.58 21.74
C LEU A 81 5.93 3.93 20.36
N PRO A 82 4.74 4.17 19.78
CA PRO A 82 4.39 3.61 18.48
C PRO A 82 5.39 4.04 17.41
N LYS A 83 5.67 3.15 16.46
CA LYS A 83 6.57 3.44 15.34
C LYS A 83 5.75 3.83 14.13
N PHE A 84 6.08 4.96 13.55
CA PHE A 84 5.42 5.46 12.35
C PHE A 84 6.35 5.38 11.14
N GLY A 85 5.77 5.39 9.95
CA GLY A 85 6.49 5.55 8.69
C GLY A 85 5.66 6.33 7.69
N ILE A 86 6.31 7.08 6.82
CA ILE A 86 5.64 7.83 5.75
C ILE A 86 5.79 7.07 4.44
N ILE A 87 4.70 6.85 3.73
CA ILE A 87 4.71 6.22 2.41
C ILE A 87 5.44 7.12 1.42
N ASP A 88 6.54 6.62 0.89
CA ASP A 88 7.32 7.25 -0.16
C ASP A 88 6.94 6.66 -1.53
N ALA A 89 6.81 5.34 -1.63
CA ALA A 89 6.35 4.68 -2.85
C ALA A 89 5.45 3.47 -2.54
N ILE A 90 4.58 3.15 -3.49
CA ILE A 90 3.60 2.05 -3.41
C ILE A 90 3.82 1.13 -4.59
N TYR A 91 4.15 -0.13 -4.32
CA TYR A 91 4.40 -1.14 -5.33
C TYR A 91 3.33 -2.22 -5.31
N LEU A 92 2.81 -2.56 -6.49
CA LEU A 92 1.91 -3.69 -6.72
C LEU A 92 2.65 -4.73 -7.55
N CYS A 93 2.89 -5.89 -6.96
CA CYS A 93 3.55 -7.04 -7.59
C CYS A 93 2.51 -8.11 -7.95
N ASN A 94 2.59 -8.62 -9.18
CA ASN A 94 1.77 -9.71 -9.70
C ASN A 94 0.25 -9.51 -9.49
N ASN A 95 -0.21 -8.24 -9.49
CA ASN A 95 -1.59 -7.83 -9.17
C ASN A 95 -2.16 -8.39 -7.85
N ARG A 96 -1.30 -8.81 -6.91
CA ARG A 96 -1.73 -9.47 -5.66
C ARG A 96 -1.01 -8.95 -4.43
N VAL A 97 0.30 -8.72 -4.54
CA VAL A 97 1.13 -8.37 -3.39
C VAL A 97 1.39 -6.86 -3.40
N ILE A 98 1.04 -6.21 -2.30
CA ILE A 98 1.22 -4.76 -2.14
C ILE A 98 2.34 -4.54 -1.15
N VAL A 99 3.35 -3.78 -1.59
CA VAL A 99 4.52 -3.41 -0.80
C VAL A 99 4.61 -1.90 -0.72
N PHE A 100 4.67 -1.38 0.50
CA PHE A 100 4.91 0.01 0.78
C PHE A 100 6.39 0.24 1.07
N GLN A 101 6.99 1.21 0.38
CA GLN A 101 8.28 1.76 0.76
C GLN A 101 8.03 2.95 1.68
N CYS A 102 8.46 2.83 2.93
CA CYS A 102 8.23 3.82 3.95
C CYS A 102 9.54 4.43 4.45
N CYS A 103 9.56 5.75 4.63
CA CYS A 103 10.57 6.45 5.41
C CYS A 103 10.20 6.35 6.89
N LEU A 104 11.07 5.77 7.70
CA LEU A 104 10.80 5.57 9.12
C LEU A 104 10.77 6.90 9.88
N LEU A 105 9.88 6.96 10.87
CA LEU A 105 9.79 8.06 11.82
C LEU A 105 10.21 7.56 13.20
N SER A 106 10.86 8.44 13.96
CA SER A 106 11.15 8.24 15.38
C SER A 106 10.18 9.06 16.19
N THR A 107 9.35 8.40 16.98
CA THR A 107 8.46 9.07 17.91
C THR A 107 9.27 9.63 19.07
N ILE A 108 9.09 10.92 19.35
CA ILE A 108 9.80 11.65 20.40
C ILE A 108 8.96 11.62 21.68
N ILE A 109 7.70 12.08 21.59
CA ILE A 109 6.82 12.22 22.74
C ILE A 109 5.35 12.20 22.30
N PHE A 110 4.47 11.85 23.23
CA PHE A 110 3.03 12.02 23.09
C PHE A 110 2.58 13.28 23.84
N TYR A 111 1.85 14.15 23.14
CA TYR A 111 1.26 15.34 23.72
C TYR A 111 -0.20 15.09 24.06
N GLU A 112 -0.49 14.85 25.35
CA GLU A 112 -1.85 14.55 25.84
C GLU A 112 -2.86 15.66 25.52
N HIS A 113 -2.44 16.93 25.63
CA HIS A 113 -3.29 18.09 25.37
C HIS A 113 -3.85 18.12 23.93
N TYR A 114 -3.08 17.60 22.97
CA TYR A 114 -3.46 17.58 21.55
C TYR A 114 -3.80 16.17 21.06
N PHE A 115 -3.66 15.16 21.93
CA PHE A 115 -3.77 13.75 21.61
C PHE A 115 -2.96 13.36 20.36
N SER A 116 -1.72 13.86 20.26
CA SER A 116 -0.87 13.74 19.07
C SER A 116 0.56 13.33 19.41
N TYR A 117 1.22 12.63 18.49
CA TYR A 117 2.63 12.26 18.62
C TYR A 117 3.53 13.26 17.90
N GLU A 118 4.61 13.67 18.56
CA GLU A 118 5.72 14.33 17.89
C GLU A 118 6.65 13.27 17.30
N VAL A 119 6.98 13.44 16.02
CA VAL A 119 7.79 12.48 15.27
C VAL A 119 8.90 13.20 14.51
N LYS A 120 10.04 12.52 14.35
CA LYS A 120 11.19 13.01 13.58
C LYS A 120 11.55 12.03 12.49
N HIS A 121 11.94 12.55 11.31
CA HIS A 121 12.41 11.73 10.21
C HIS A 121 13.69 10.98 10.58
N LYS A 122 13.65 9.65 10.45
CA LYS A 122 14.84 8.83 10.28
C LYS A 122 15.05 8.68 8.78
N ASN A 123 16.21 9.06 8.25
CA ASN A 123 16.59 8.85 6.85
C ASN A 123 16.85 7.35 6.56
N LYS A 124 15.94 6.48 7.01
CA LYS A 124 16.01 5.04 6.88
C LYS A 124 14.74 4.56 6.21
N ILE A 125 14.92 3.86 5.10
CA ILE A 125 13.84 3.27 4.32
C ILE A 125 13.53 1.87 4.88
N LYS A 126 12.25 1.53 4.94
CA LYS A 126 11.74 0.21 5.30
C LYS A 126 10.65 -0.20 4.32
N PHE A 127 10.73 -1.42 3.81
CA PHE A 127 9.66 -2.03 3.03
C PHE A 127 8.70 -2.77 3.98
N VAL A 128 7.40 -2.64 3.73
CA VAL A 128 6.35 -3.22 4.56
C VAL A 128 5.25 -3.77 3.66
N TYR A 129 4.79 -4.99 3.95
CA TYR A 129 3.64 -5.55 3.26
C TYR A 129 2.34 -4.91 3.74
N HIS A 130 1.38 -4.74 2.84
CA HIS A 130 0.05 -4.26 3.25
C HIS A 130 -0.59 -5.11 4.36
N HIS A 131 -0.48 -6.44 4.29
CA HIS A 131 -1.10 -7.34 5.29
C HIS A 131 -0.44 -7.26 6.68
N MET A 132 0.73 -6.62 6.81
CA MET A 132 1.38 -6.37 8.09
C MET A 132 0.93 -5.06 8.73
N LEU A 133 0.17 -4.23 8.01
CA LEU A 133 -0.45 -3.05 8.62
C LEU A 133 -1.62 -3.53 9.49
N TYR A 134 -1.68 -3.03 10.72
CA TYR A 134 -2.79 -3.28 11.62
C TYR A 134 -4.10 -2.85 10.94
N SER A 135 -4.95 -3.83 10.60
CA SER A 135 -6.36 -3.57 10.32
C SER A 135 -7.08 -3.54 11.66
N HIS A 136 -7.68 -2.39 11.98
CA HIS A 136 -8.67 -2.29 13.04
C HIS A 136 -9.91 -3.13 12.70
#